data_AF-A0A368ND37-F1
#
_entry.id   AF-A0A368ND37-F1
#
_cell.length_a   1.000
_cell.length_b   1.000
_cell.length_c   1.000
_cell.angle_alpha   90.00
_cell.angle_beta   90.00
_cell.angle_gamma   90.00
#
_symmetry.space_group_name_H-M   'P 1'
#
loop_
_entity.id
_entity.type
_entity.pdbx_description
1 polymer ?
#
loop_
_entity_poly.entity_id
_entity_poly.type
_entity_poly.pdbx_seq_one_letter_code
_entity_poly.pdbx_strand_id
1 'polypeptide(L)'
;MEYLIDNDPDNDYRELEKQEMALSSPRYFNDPLEGYQDVFWEGDEVLWENLLRHYLLNLHQAVITCALSDDKETLDKYAIEPKLTRGDLSTDELRQQFDTICRSFFEGKGFERVASSLASLPEPLKRNNLKQILSVIHRSALESVLETIALLNPQKAAV
;
A
#
# COMPACT_ATOMS: atom_id res chain seq x y z
N MET A 1 13.03 -25.49 46.68
CA MET A 1 12.55 -24.87 45.42
C MET A 1 13.55 -23.79 45.09
N GLU A 2 14.60 -24.22 44.41
CA GLU A 2 15.75 -23.42 43.98
C GLU A 2 15.28 -22.62 42.76
N TYR A 3 15.20 -21.29 42.88
CA TYR A 3 14.81 -20.45 41.76
C TYR A 3 15.97 -20.43 40.76
N LEU A 4 15.69 -20.95 39.56
CA LEU A 4 16.50 -20.77 38.36
C LEU A 4 16.51 -19.27 38.04
N ILE A 5 17.56 -18.58 38.49
CA ILE A 5 17.88 -17.24 37.99
C ILE A 5 18.45 -17.46 36.59
N ASP A 6 17.63 -17.16 35.58
CA ASP A 6 18.10 -17.02 34.21
C ASP A 6 19.28 -16.04 34.18
N ASN A 7 20.42 -16.52 33.71
CA ASN A 7 21.59 -15.71 33.41
C ASN A 7 21.28 -14.90 32.14
N ASP A 8 20.55 -13.80 32.30
CA ASP A 8 20.51 -12.74 31.30
C ASP A 8 21.76 -11.85 31.49
N PRO A 9 22.71 -11.83 30.53
CA PRO A 9 23.97 -11.09 30.67
C PRO A 9 23.79 -9.56 30.70
N ASP A 10 22.59 -9.03 30.42
CA ASP A 10 22.29 -7.59 30.44
C ASP A 10 21.50 -7.12 31.68
N ASN A 11 21.28 -7.99 32.68
CA ASN A 11 20.63 -7.59 33.93
C ASN A 11 21.61 -6.88 34.89
N ASP A 12 22.24 -5.82 34.40
CA ASP A 12 23.06 -4.89 35.18
C ASP A 12 22.09 -3.85 35.75
N TYR A 13 21.63 -4.04 37.00
CA TYR A 13 20.67 -3.21 37.77
C TYR A 13 21.09 -1.73 37.98
N ARG A 14 21.93 -1.17 37.11
CA ARG A 14 22.53 0.18 37.17
C ARG A 14 21.79 1.21 36.32
N GLU A 15 20.60 0.90 35.82
CA GLU A 15 19.76 1.82 35.03
C GLU A 15 19.56 3.17 35.73
N LEU A 16 19.26 3.14 37.03
CA LEU A 16 19.06 4.34 37.85
C LEU A 16 20.34 5.17 38.05
N GLU A 17 21.52 4.53 38.08
CA GLU A 17 22.82 5.24 38.17
C GLU A 17 23.22 5.88 36.84
N LYS A 18 22.92 5.20 35.71
CA LYS A 18 23.26 5.68 34.37
C LYS A 18 22.22 6.66 33.79
N GLN A 19 21.07 6.81 34.45
CA GLN A 19 19.90 7.53 33.92
C GLN A 19 19.45 7.00 32.55
N GLU A 20 19.64 5.72 32.31
CA GLU A 20 19.27 5.05 31.06
C GLU A 20 17.98 4.26 31.29
N MET A 21 17.10 4.24 30.29
CA MET A 21 15.92 3.36 30.28
C MET A 21 16.18 2.23 29.29
N ALA A 22 16.19 0.99 29.77
CA ALA A 22 16.20 -0.17 28.91
C ALA A 22 14.83 -0.30 28.22
N LEU A 23 14.80 -0.06 26.90
CA LEU A 23 13.61 -0.30 26.10
C LEU A 23 13.58 -1.78 25.71
N SER A 24 12.67 -2.54 26.30
CA SER A 24 12.44 -3.93 25.91
C SER A 24 11.99 -4.00 24.44
N SER A 25 12.45 -5.03 23.72
CA SER A 25 11.93 -5.31 22.37
C SER A 25 10.40 -5.51 22.43
N PRO A 26 9.63 -5.11 21.39
CA PRO A 26 8.17 -5.18 21.41
C PRO A 26 7.54 -6.53 21.77
N ARG A 27 8.32 -7.61 21.67
CA ARG A 27 7.93 -8.98 22.04
C ARG A 27 7.89 -9.23 23.55
N TYR A 28 8.46 -8.36 24.38
CA TYR A 28 8.59 -8.51 25.83
C TYR A 28 7.80 -7.45 26.63
N PHE A 29 6.99 -6.64 25.95
CA PHE A 29 6.08 -5.72 26.63
C PHE A 29 5.03 -6.50 27.42
N ASN A 30 4.82 -6.07 28.67
CA ASN A 30 3.95 -6.75 29.64
C ASN A 30 2.48 -6.30 29.50
N ASP A 31 2.17 -5.39 28.57
CA ASP A 31 0.81 -4.95 28.28
C ASP A 31 0.25 -5.70 27.06
N PRO A 32 -0.80 -6.54 27.23
CA PRO A 32 -1.47 -7.26 26.14
C PRO A 32 -2.00 -6.35 25.01
N LEU A 33 -2.20 -5.06 25.27
CA LEU A 33 -2.73 -4.08 24.32
C LEU A 33 -1.64 -3.32 23.55
N GLU A 34 -0.37 -3.41 23.95
CA GLU A 34 0.75 -2.65 23.34
C GLU A 34 1.09 -3.11 21.91
N GLY A 35 0.51 -4.23 21.46
CA GLY A 35 0.50 -4.66 20.06
C GLY A 35 -0.82 -4.43 19.30
N TYR A 36 -1.85 -3.89 19.95
CA TYR A 36 -3.19 -3.70 19.38
C TYR A 36 -3.36 -2.29 18.80
N GLN A 37 -2.83 -2.07 17.60
CA GLN A 37 -3.08 -0.85 16.85
C GLN A 37 -4.33 -1.04 15.95
N ASP A 38 -5.49 -0.51 16.37
CA ASP A 38 -6.69 -0.48 15.53
C ASP A 38 -6.58 0.68 14.52
N VAL A 39 -5.97 0.42 13.37
CA VAL A 39 -5.82 1.40 12.28
C VAL A 39 -7.07 1.40 11.41
N PHE A 40 -7.68 2.56 11.29
CA PHE A 40 -8.79 2.84 10.39
C PHE A 40 -8.45 3.97 9.43
N TRP A 41 -9.12 3.95 8.28
CA TRP A 41 -9.08 5.04 7.32
C TRP A 41 -10.39 5.81 7.36
N GLU A 42 -10.27 7.12 7.49
CA GLU A 42 -11.38 8.08 7.47
C GLU A 42 -10.97 9.23 6.55
N GLY A 43 -11.88 9.63 5.66
CA GLY A 43 -11.57 10.61 4.63
C GLY A 43 -12.81 11.08 3.89
N ASP A 44 -12.77 12.31 3.41
CA ASP A 44 -13.76 12.83 2.48
C ASP A 44 -13.61 12.20 1.08
N GLU A 45 -14.52 12.57 0.18
CA GLU A 45 -14.50 12.09 -1.20
C GLU A 45 -13.16 12.35 -1.89
N VAL A 46 -12.56 13.52 -1.64
CA VAL A 46 -11.27 13.92 -2.23
C VAL A 46 -10.14 13.00 -1.74
N LEU A 47 -10.09 12.69 -0.44
CA LEU A 47 -9.07 11.82 0.12
C LEU A 47 -9.21 10.38 -0.41
N TRP A 48 -10.45 9.89 -0.55
CA TRP A 48 -10.72 8.59 -1.16
C TRP A 48 -10.34 8.52 -2.63
N GLU A 49 -10.67 9.54 -3.42
CA GLU A 49 -10.27 9.62 -4.83
C GLU A 49 -8.75 9.61 -4.97
N ASN A 50 -8.04 10.34 -4.10
CA ASN A 50 -6.58 10.36 -4.08
C ASN A 50 -5.98 9.00 -3.69
N LEU A 51 -6.56 8.29 -2.72
CA LEU A 51 -6.14 6.93 -2.38
C LEU A 51 -6.29 5.99 -3.58
N LEU A 52 -7.42 6.04 -4.27
CA LEU A 52 -7.70 5.20 -5.45
C LEU A 52 -6.76 5.54 -6.61
N ARG A 53 -6.49 6.84 -6.86
CA ARG A 53 -5.50 7.27 -7.86
C ARG A 53 -4.09 6.81 -7.53
N HIS A 54 -3.69 6.90 -6.27
CA HIS A 54 -2.37 6.43 -5.82
C HIS A 54 -2.25 4.91 -5.92
N TYR A 55 -3.35 4.18 -5.68
CA TYR A 55 -3.42 2.75 -5.92
C TYR A 55 -3.19 2.41 -7.40
N LEU A 56 -3.88 3.11 -8.32
CA LEU A 56 -3.67 2.95 -9.76
C LEU A 56 -2.24 3.30 -10.19
N LEU A 57 -1.64 4.33 -9.57
CA LEU A 57 -0.27 4.76 -9.86
C LEU A 57 0.75 3.69 -9.48
N ASN A 58 0.63 3.11 -8.28
CA ASN A 58 1.49 2.00 -7.87
C ASN A 58 1.27 0.76 -8.74
N LEU A 59 0.03 0.49 -9.14
CA LEU A 59 -0.27 -0.64 -10.04
C LEU A 59 0.35 -0.44 -11.43
N HIS A 60 0.28 0.77 -11.98
CA HIS A 60 0.95 1.15 -13.23
C HIS A 60 2.46 0.94 -13.16
N GLN A 61 3.10 1.41 -12.09
CA GLN A 61 4.52 1.20 -11.86
C GLN A 61 4.86 -0.29 -11.71
N ALA A 62 4.11 -1.05 -10.91
CA ALA A 62 4.33 -2.48 -10.75
C ALA A 62 4.27 -3.22 -12.09
N VAL A 63 3.28 -2.92 -12.94
CA VAL A 63 3.16 -3.53 -14.27
C VAL A 63 4.33 -3.16 -15.18
N ILE A 64 4.77 -1.89 -15.19
CA ILE A 64 5.95 -1.48 -15.95
C ILE A 64 7.20 -2.22 -15.47
N THR A 65 7.43 -2.26 -14.15
CA THR A 65 8.57 -2.95 -13.55
C THR A 65 8.54 -4.43 -13.95
N CYS A 66 7.39 -5.10 -13.84
CA CYS A 66 7.25 -6.49 -14.29
C CYS A 66 7.47 -6.67 -15.80
N ALA A 67 7.04 -5.72 -16.63
CA ALA A 67 7.21 -5.81 -18.09
C ALA A 67 8.66 -5.57 -18.54
N LEU A 68 9.48 -4.91 -17.71
CA LEU A 68 10.89 -4.65 -17.96
C LEU A 68 11.82 -5.68 -17.31
N SER A 69 11.36 -6.39 -16.30
CA SER A 69 12.12 -7.44 -15.62
C SER A 69 12.04 -8.78 -16.33
N ASP A 70 13.19 -9.45 -16.46
CA ASP A 70 13.29 -10.81 -16.99
C ASP A 70 13.14 -11.90 -15.91
N ASP A 71 13.04 -11.53 -14.63
CA ASP A 71 12.86 -12.46 -13.51
C ASP A 71 11.43 -12.44 -12.95
N LYS A 72 10.99 -13.58 -12.42
CA LYS A 72 9.68 -13.71 -11.76
C LYS A 72 9.67 -13.16 -10.33
N GLU A 73 10.84 -12.96 -9.72
CA GLU A 73 10.96 -12.52 -8.32
C GLU A 73 10.74 -11.01 -8.15
N THR A 74 10.76 -10.24 -9.23
CA THR A 74 10.58 -8.78 -9.22
C THR A 74 9.28 -8.36 -8.56
N LEU A 75 8.17 -9.07 -8.83
CA LEU A 75 6.87 -8.70 -8.27
C LEU A 75 6.80 -8.99 -6.76
N ASP A 76 7.41 -10.08 -6.30
CA ASP A 76 7.45 -10.44 -4.88
C ASP A 76 8.24 -9.43 -4.05
N LYS A 77 9.19 -8.74 -4.69
CA LYS A 77 10.02 -7.69 -4.08
C LYS A 77 9.48 -6.27 -4.34
N TYR A 78 8.40 -6.13 -5.10
CA TYR A 78 7.85 -4.81 -5.42
C TYR A 78 7.31 -4.15 -4.14
N ALA A 79 8.00 -3.10 -3.71
CA ALA A 79 7.55 -2.27 -2.61
C ALA A 79 6.63 -1.17 -3.14
N ILE A 80 5.44 -1.05 -2.54
CA ILE A 80 4.58 0.12 -2.72
C ILE A 80 5.37 1.35 -2.28
N GLU A 81 5.44 2.38 -3.13
CA GLU A 81 6.11 3.63 -2.81
C GLU A 81 5.07 4.64 -2.31
N PRO A 82 4.95 4.86 -0.98
CA PRO A 82 3.86 5.65 -0.42
C PRO A 82 3.93 7.14 -0.79
N LYS A 83 5.11 7.63 -1.19
CA LYS A 83 5.33 9.03 -1.58
C LYS A 83 5.23 9.26 -3.07
N LEU A 84 5.01 8.21 -3.86
CA LEU A 84 4.96 8.31 -5.31
C LEU A 84 3.78 9.19 -5.75
N THR A 85 4.09 10.19 -6.57
CA THR A 85 3.10 11.07 -7.18
C THR A 85 3.20 11.03 -8.70
N ARG A 86 2.18 11.56 -9.37
CA ARG A 86 2.22 11.78 -10.83
C ARG A 86 3.43 12.62 -11.27
N GLY A 87 3.90 13.54 -10.41
CA GLY A 87 5.04 14.41 -10.71
C GLY A 87 6.37 13.65 -10.80
N ASP A 88 6.47 12.53 -10.09
CA ASP A 88 7.68 11.70 -10.02
C ASP A 88 7.85 10.78 -11.24
N LEU A 89 6.81 10.65 -12.07
CA LEU A 89 6.89 9.93 -13.34
C LEU A 89 7.89 10.64 -14.27
N SER A 90 8.82 9.89 -14.86
CA SER A 90 9.99 10.45 -15.55
C SER A 90 9.69 11.06 -16.92
N THR A 91 8.64 10.64 -17.62
CA THR A 91 8.29 11.13 -18.96
C THR A 91 6.84 11.59 -19.06
N ASP A 92 6.55 12.44 -20.05
CA ASP A 92 5.19 12.91 -20.31
C ASP A 92 4.30 11.77 -20.82
N GLU A 93 4.85 10.79 -21.54
CA GLU A 93 4.11 9.60 -21.97
C GLU A 93 3.62 8.79 -20.77
N LEU A 94 4.46 8.60 -19.74
CA LEU A 94 4.05 7.90 -18.51
C LEU A 94 2.97 8.66 -17.76
N ARG A 95 3.04 10.00 -17.73
CA ARG A 95 2.01 10.84 -17.12
C ARG A 95 0.69 10.76 -17.89
N GLN A 96 0.74 10.77 -19.23
CA GLN A 96 -0.45 10.60 -20.08
C GLN A 96 -1.06 9.21 -19.97
N GLN A 97 -0.24 8.16 -19.84
CA GLN A 97 -0.70 6.81 -19.53
C GLN A 97 -1.46 6.81 -18.21
N PHE A 98 -0.87 7.35 -17.15
CA PHE A 98 -1.51 7.42 -15.84
C PHE A 98 -2.85 8.18 -15.87
N ASP A 99 -2.91 9.32 -16.56
CA ASP A 99 -4.16 10.08 -16.73
C ASP A 99 -5.23 9.27 -17.48
N THR A 100 -4.81 8.52 -18.50
CA THR A 100 -5.70 7.64 -19.28
C THR A 100 -6.20 6.47 -18.45
N ILE A 101 -5.34 5.87 -17.63
CA ILE A 101 -5.70 4.80 -16.69
C ILE A 101 -6.75 5.31 -15.70
N CYS A 102 -6.53 6.49 -15.10
CA CYS A 102 -7.49 7.09 -14.18
C CYS A 102 -8.84 7.30 -14.86
N ARG A 103 -8.85 7.90 -16.07
CA ARG A 103 -10.09 8.12 -16.83
C ARG A 103 -10.80 6.80 -17.15
N SER A 104 -10.06 5.80 -17.64
CA SER A 104 -10.61 4.48 -17.98
C SER A 104 -11.21 3.80 -16.76
N PHE A 105 -10.51 3.84 -15.62
CA PHE A 105 -10.99 3.22 -14.39
C PHE A 105 -12.25 3.91 -13.84
N PHE A 106 -12.22 5.23 -13.65
CA PHE A 106 -13.35 5.95 -13.05
C PHE A 106 -14.54 6.04 -14.02
N GLU A 107 -14.33 6.50 -15.25
CA GLU A 107 -15.41 6.77 -16.20
C GLU A 107 -15.76 5.55 -17.06
N GLY A 108 -14.74 4.79 -17.50
CA GLY A 108 -14.93 3.67 -18.43
C GLY A 108 -15.42 2.40 -17.76
N LYS A 109 -14.92 2.08 -16.56
CA LYS A 109 -15.27 0.87 -15.81
C LYS A 109 -16.37 1.09 -14.75
N GLY A 110 -16.88 2.31 -14.61
CA GLY A 110 -18.04 2.64 -13.76
C GLY A 110 -17.71 2.80 -12.26
N PHE A 111 -16.52 3.31 -11.94
CA PHE A 111 -16.06 3.50 -10.56
C PHE A 111 -16.13 4.96 -10.08
N GLU A 112 -16.77 5.85 -10.86
CA GLU A 112 -16.85 7.29 -10.57
C GLU A 112 -17.48 7.60 -9.22
N ARG A 113 -18.39 6.75 -8.74
CA ARG A 113 -19.08 6.95 -7.45
C ARG A 113 -18.41 6.29 -6.26
N VAL A 114 -17.35 5.50 -6.46
CA VAL A 114 -16.77 4.73 -5.35
C VAL A 114 -16.20 5.64 -4.27
N ALA A 115 -15.51 6.72 -4.64
CA ALA A 115 -15.00 7.68 -3.66
C ALA A 115 -16.12 8.29 -2.80
N SER A 116 -17.18 8.81 -3.43
CA SER A 116 -18.35 9.36 -2.72
C SER A 116 -19.06 8.32 -1.83
N SER A 117 -19.17 7.07 -2.31
CA SER A 117 -19.82 5.99 -1.57
C SER A 117 -19.02 5.63 -0.32
N LEU A 118 -17.70 5.55 -0.44
CA LEU A 118 -16.79 5.26 0.69
C LEU A 118 -16.74 6.41 1.70
N ALA A 119 -16.76 7.66 1.22
CA ALA A 119 -16.82 8.86 2.08
C ALA A 119 -18.14 8.95 2.87
N SER A 120 -19.24 8.40 2.33
CA SER A 120 -20.56 8.42 2.97
C SER A 120 -20.77 7.33 4.03
N LEU A 121 -19.79 6.45 4.23
CA LEU A 121 -19.92 5.37 5.21
C LEU A 121 -20.01 5.93 6.65
N PRO A 122 -20.89 5.37 7.49
CA PRO A 122 -21.12 5.89 8.85
C PRO A 122 -19.96 5.58 9.81
N GLU A 123 -19.12 4.59 9.49
CA GLU A 123 -18.00 4.17 10.32
C GLU A 123 -16.70 4.18 9.51
N PRO A 124 -15.57 4.58 10.12
CA PRO A 124 -14.26 4.49 9.51
C PRO A 124 -13.91 3.06 9.06
N LEU A 125 -13.18 2.96 7.95
CA LEU A 125 -12.86 1.68 7.34
C LEU A 125 -11.64 1.05 8.00
N LYS A 126 -11.86 -0.06 8.71
CA LYS A 126 -10.78 -0.91 9.24
C LYS A 126 -9.96 -1.51 8.10
N ARG A 127 -8.69 -1.81 8.40
CA ARG A 127 -7.72 -2.42 7.46
C ARG A 127 -8.29 -3.58 6.62
N ASN A 128 -8.99 -4.53 7.24
CA ASN A 128 -9.52 -5.71 6.53
C ASN A 128 -10.60 -5.34 5.51
N ASN A 129 -11.47 -4.40 5.85
CA ASN A 129 -12.53 -3.93 4.96
C ASN A 129 -11.93 -3.14 3.78
N LEU A 130 -10.95 -2.28 4.06
CA LEU A 130 -10.21 -1.58 3.00
C LEU A 130 -9.53 -2.58 2.05
N LYS A 131 -8.88 -3.63 2.59
CA LYS A 131 -8.29 -4.70 1.77
C LYS A 131 -9.32 -5.39 0.89
N GLN A 132 -10.51 -5.67 1.41
CA GLN A 132 -11.60 -6.28 0.63
C GLN A 132 -12.05 -5.37 -0.51
N ILE A 133 -12.26 -4.07 -0.24
CA ILE A 133 -12.64 -3.07 -1.25
C ILE A 133 -11.57 -3.01 -2.34
N LEU A 134 -10.30 -2.88 -1.97
CA LEU A 134 -9.19 -2.85 -2.93
C LEU A 134 -9.11 -4.14 -3.75
N SER A 135 -9.41 -5.30 -3.16
CA SER A 135 -9.42 -6.58 -3.87
C SER A 135 -10.55 -6.68 -4.90
N VAL A 136 -11.72 -6.09 -4.60
CA VAL A 136 -12.87 -6.06 -5.53
C VAL A 136 -12.56 -5.20 -6.75
N ILE A 137 -11.97 -4.01 -6.53
CA ILE A 137 -11.65 -3.10 -7.63
C ILE A 137 -10.38 -3.49 -8.39
N HIS A 138 -9.52 -4.32 -7.79
CA HIS A 138 -8.19 -4.65 -8.33
C HIS A 138 -8.25 -5.15 -9.77
N ARG A 139 -9.22 -6.02 -10.09
CA ARG A 139 -9.35 -6.57 -11.44
C ARG A 139 -9.61 -5.46 -12.47
N SER A 140 -10.59 -4.59 -12.22
CA SER A 140 -10.91 -3.48 -13.12
C SER A 140 -9.77 -2.46 -13.21
N ALA A 141 -9.07 -2.22 -12.09
CA ALA A 141 -7.87 -1.39 -12.06
C ALA A 141 -6.75 -1.97 -12.93
N LEU A 142 -6.46 -3.28 -12.78
CA LEU A 142 -5.44 -3.98 -13.56
C LEU A 142 -5.78 -4.01 -15.04
N GLU A 143 -7.04 -4.29 -15.40
CA GLU A 143 -7.51 -4.21 -16.79
C GLU A 143 -7.27 -2.81 -17.38
N SER A 144 -7.60 -1.75 -16.63
CA SER A 144 -7.38 -0.36 -17.08
C SER A 144 -5.90 -0.05 -17.34
N VAL A 145 -5.00 -0.58 -16.50
CA VAL A 145 -3.55 -0.46 -16.66
C VAL A 145 -3.06 -1.24 -17.88
N LEU A 146 -3.44 -2.52 -18.00
CA LEU A 146 -2.99 -3.39 -19.09
C LEU A 146 -3.49 -2.93 -20.46
N GLU A 147 -4.77 -2.53 -20.56
CA GLU A 147 -5.34 -1.99 -21.79
C GLU A 147 -4.59 -0.73 -22.24
N THR A 148 -4.29 0.19 -21.33
CA THR A 148 -3.56 1.42 -21.65
C THR A 148 -2.14 1.14 -22.14
N ILE A 149 -1.43 0.22 -21.48
CA ILE A 149 -0.07 -0.17 -21.88
C ILE A 149 -0.08 -0.90 -23.23
N ALA A 150 -1.05 -1.79 -23.48
CA ALA A 150 -1.18 -2.54 -24.72
C ALA A 150 -1.51 -1.63 -25.92
N LEU A 151 -2.40 -0.65 -25.75
CA LEU A 151 -2.78 0.30 -26.81
C LEU A 151 -1.60 1.18 -27.28
N LEU A 152 -0.63 1.43 -26.41
CA LEU A 152 0.53 2.28 -26.71
C LEU A 152 1.77 1.50 -27.16
N ASN A 153 1.75 0.16 -27.05
CA ASN A 153 2.80 -0.74 -27.54
C ASN A 153 2.23 -1.84 -28.47
N PRO A 154 1.69 -1.48 -29.65
CA PRO A 154 1.08 -2.45 -30.57
C PRO A 154 2.07 -3.50 -31.12
N GLN A 155 3.38 -3.32 -30.96
CA GLN A 155 4.42 -4.21 -31.48
C GLN A 155 4.65 -5.48 -30.63
N LYS A 156 4.16 -5.54 -29.38
CA LYS A 156 4.31 -6.73 -28.50
C LYS A 156 3.08 -7.64 -28.44
N ALA A 157 1.96 -7.26 -29.04
CA ALA A 157 0.72 -8.05 -29.05
C ALA A 157 0.64 -9.10 -30.18
N ALA A 158 1.67 -9.18 -31.02
CA ALA A 158 1.76 -10.09 -32.16
C ALA A 158 3.03 -10.94 -32.08
N VAL A 159 3.18 -11.72 -31.01
CA VAL A 159 4.10 -12.88 -30.94
C VAL A 159 3.39 -14.01 -30.21
#